data_AF-A0A3B9H4Z8-F1
#
_entry.id   AF-A0A3B9H4Z8-F1
#
_cell.length_a   1.000
_cell.length_b   1.000
_cell.length_c   1.000
_cell.angle_alpha   90.00
_cell.angle_beta   90.00
_cell.angle_gamma   90.00
#
_symmetry.space_group_name_H-M   'P 1'
#
loop_
_entity.id
_entity.type
_entity.pdbx_description
1 polymer ?
#
loop_
_entity_poly.entity_id
_entity_poly.type
_entity_poly.pdbx_seq_one_letter_code
_entity_poly.pdbx_strand_id
1 'polypeptide(L)'
;LLDKANFQWGVCIGAELLFNSSSIYLQQGLYVLSPFKGNGSAYNRLGYRRRFQNGWVINFGLKTHLAVAEYFEIGIGYSFKQKI
;
A
#
# COMPACT_ATOMS: atom_id res chain seq x y z
N LEU A 1 5.22 33.10 1.48
CA LEU A 1 3.80 32.75 1.27
C LEU A 1 3.70 31.24 1.14
N LEU A 2 3.56 30.56 2.28
CA LEU A 2 3.37 29.11 2.38
C LEU A 2 1.99 28.75 1.79
N ASP A 3 1.94 28.24 0.58
CA ASP A 3 0.73 27.68 -0.07
C ASP A 3 1.22 26.48 -0.89
N LYS A 4 0.90 25.21 -0.65
CA LYS A 4 -0.07 24.50 0.19
C LYS A 4 0.66 23.27 0.74
N ALA A 5 0.35 22.86 1.97
CA ALA A 5 0.69 21.52 2.40
C ALA A 5 0.10 20.52 1.39
N ASN A 6 0.96 19.81 0.63
CA ASN A 6 0.57 18.76 -0.32
C ASN A 6 0.09 17.49 0.42
N PHE A 7 -0.75 17.71 1.42
CA PHE A 7 -1.29 16.66 2.26
C PHE A 7 -2.50 16.08 1.56
N GLN A 8 -2.40 14.82 1.17
CA GLN A 8 -3.45 14.11 0.44
C GLN A 8 -4.11 13.12 1.39
N TRP A 9 -5.44 13.16 1.47
CA TRP A 9 -6.23 12.18 2.20
C TRP A 9 -6.93 11.27 1.21
N GLY A 10 -6.75 9.96 1.39
CA GLY A 10 -7.40 8.94 0.62
C GLY A 10 -8.00 7.89 1.51
N VAL A 11 -9.10 7.31 1.06
CA VAL A 11 -9.64 6.09 1.61
C VAL A 11 -9.23 4.95 0.70
N CYS A 12 -8.96 3.78 1.27
CA CYS A 12 -8.73 2.57 0.49
C CYS A 12 -9.45 1.40 1.10
N ILE A 13 -10.01 0.60 0.21
CA ILE A 13 -10.61 -0.69 0.51
C ILE A 13 -9.77 -1.76 -0.15
N GLY A 14 -9.60 -2.89 0.51
CA GLY A 14 -8.80 -3.96 -0.05
C GLY A 14 -9.07 -5.29 0.60
N ALA A 15 -8.68 -6.33 -0.11
CA ALA A 15 -8.69 -7.70 0.37
C ALA A 15 -7.25 -8.16 0.61
N GLU A 16 -7.02 -8.90 1.68
CA GLU A 16 -5.78 -9.62 1.93
C GLU A 16 -6.08 -11.13 1.95
N LEU A 17 -5.42 -11.87 1.08
CA LEU A 17 -5.44 -13.32 1.07
C LEU A 17 -4.26 -13.80 1.92
N LEU A 18 -4.57 -14.47 3.04
CA LEU A 18 -3.58 -15.07 3.92
C LEU A 18 -3.31 -16.51 3.50
N PHE A 19 -2.04 -16.84 3.27
CA PHE A 19 -1.60 -18.19 2.96
C PHE A 19 -0.36 -18.55 3.77
N ASN A 20 -0.57 -19.33 4.83
CA ASN A 20 0.47 -19.76 5.76
C ASN A 20 1.25 -18.55 6.33
N SER A 21 2.53 -18.40 5.94
CA SER A 21 3.40 -17.29 6.35
C SER A 21 3.49 -16.16 5.31
N SER A 22 2.74 -16.24 4.22
CA SER A 22 2.64 -15.20 3.19
C SER A 22 1.25 -14.61 3.15
N SER A 23 1.13 -13.37 2.68
CA SER A 23 -0.13 -12.79 2.29
C SER A 23 0.01 -12.01 1.00
N ILE A 24 -1.03 -12.03 0.17
CA ILE A 24 -1.16 -11.15 -0.99
C ILE A 24 -2.28 -10.19 -0.67
N TYR A 25 -2.03 -8.89 -0.81
CA TYR A 25 -3.03 -7.86 -0.59
C TYR A 25 -3.28 -7.09 -1.88
N LEU A 26 -4.55 -6.84 -2.16
CA LEU A 26 -5.01 -5.97 -3.22
C LEU A 26 -5.84 -4.86 -2.59
N GLN A 27 -5.43 -3.62 -2.79
CA GLN A 27 -6.11 -2.44 -2.27
C GLN A 27 -6.44 -1.50 -3.43
N GLN A 28 -7.69 -1.07 -3.49
CA GLN A 28 -8.16 0.00 -4.36
C GLN A 28 -8.49 1.20 -3.47
N GLY A 29 -7.83 2.31 -3.70
CA GLY A 29 -8.08 3.56 -3.01
C GLY A 29 -8.60 4.67 -3.90
N LEU A 30 -9.33 5.57 -3.26
CA LEU A 30 -9.83 6.80 -3.83
C LEU A 30 -9.34 7.98 -2.98
N TYR A 31 -8.80 9.00 -3.63
CA TYR A 31 -8.46 10.26 -2.98
C TYR A 31 -9.73 11.07 -2.73
N VAL A 32 -10.00 11.44 -1.48
CA VAL A 32 -11.18 12.21 -1.06
C VAL A 32 -10.88 13.72 -1.07
N LEU A 33 -9.65 14.10 -0.72
CA LEU A 33 -9.18 15.48 -0.71
C LEU A 33 -7.83 15.56 -1.43
N SER A 34 -7.87 16.09 -2.65
CA SER A 34 -6.68 16.38 -3.46
C SER A 34 -6.74 17.82 -3.97
N PRO A 35 -5.78 18.70 -3.61
CA PRO A 35 -5.63 20.00 -4.26
C PRO A 35 -5.11 19.89 -5.70
N PHE A 36 -4.60 18.71 -6.10
CA PHE A 36 -4.11 18.40 -7.44
C PHE A 36 -5.20 17.74 -8.29
N LYS A 37 -5.65 18.44 -9.32
CA LYS A 37 -6.77 18.05 -10.21
C LYS A 37 -6.32 17.25 -11.45
N GLY A 38 -5.05 16.82 -11.50
CA GLY A 38 -4.40 16.34 -12.73
C GLY A 38 -4.55 14.84 -13.04
N ASN A 39 -4.31 13.94 -12.08
CA ASN A 39 -4.03 12.53 -12.40
C ASN A 39 -4.89 11.52 -11.62
N GLY A 40 -6.21 11.74 -11.67
CA GLY A 40 -7.19 10.69 -11.37
C GLY A 40 -7.37 10.33 -9.89
N SER A 41 -8.63 10.16 -9.50
CA SER A 41 -8.97 9.95 -8.09
C SER A 41 -8.66 8.55 -7.57
N ALA A 42 -8.36 7.57 -8.43
CA ALA A 42 -8.25 6.16 -8.06
C ALA A 42 -6.81 5.63 -8.16
N TYR A 43 -6.32 5.02 -7.08
CA TYR A 43 -5.04 4.30 -7.06
C TYR A 43 -5.26 2.84 -6.72
N ASN A 44 -4.48 1.97 -7.34
CA ASN A 44 -4.45 0.55 -7.02
C ASN A 44 -3.11 0.19 -6.41
N ARG A 45 -3.15 -0.69 -5.42
CA ARG A 45 -1.97 -1.23 -4.77
C ARG A 45 -2.13 -2.74 -4.69
N LEU A 46 -1.30 -3.42 -5.45
CA LEU A 46 -1.14 -4.87 -5.34
C LEU A 46 0.15 -5.12 -4.60
N GLY A 47 0.16 -6.01 -3.62
CA GLY A 47 1.40 -6.36 -2.95
C GLY A 47 1.39 -7.74 -2.35
N TYR A 48 2.60 -8.20 -2.10
CA TYR A 48 2.94 -9.44 -1.43
C TYR A 48 3.64 -9.13 -0.11
N ARG A 49 3.30 -9.89 0.92
CA ARG A 49 3.89 -9.79 2.25
C ARG A 49 4.33 -11.18 2.69
N ARG A 50 5.56 -11.30 3.16
CA ARG A 50 6.10 -12.52 3.75
C ARG A 50 6.42 -12.25 5.21
N ARG A 51 5.82 -13.01 6.11
CA ARG A 51 6.11 -13.01 7.54
C ARG A 51 7.01 -14.23 7.81
N PHE A 52 8.12 -14.02 8.49
CA PHE A 52 9.05 -15.06 8.90
C PHE A 52 8.84 -15.33 10.39
N GLN A 53 9.04 -16.58 10.80
CA GLN A 53 8.85 -17.02 12.19
C GLN A 53 9.71 -16.23 13.19
N ASN A 54 10.85 -15.70 12.73
CA ASN A 54 11.77 -14.88 13.51
C ASN A 54 11.29 -13.43 13.71
N GLY A 55 10.03 -13.11 13.37
CA GLY A 55 9.43 -11.79 13.49
C GLY A 55 9.65 -10.87 12.29
N TRP A 56 10.50 -11.25 11.33
CA TRP A 56 10.75 -10.44 10.14
C TRP A 56 9.53 -10.42 9.22
N VAL A 57 9.26 -9.27 8.62
CA VAL A 57 8.20 -9.08 7.64
C VAL A 57 8.80 -8.36 6.44
N ILE A 58 8.70 -8.96 5.27
CA ILE A 58 9.09 -8.34 4.02
C ILE A 58 7.82 -8.06 3.22
N ASN A 59 7.73 -6.85 2.67
CA ASN A 59 6.64 -6.39 1.84
C ASN A 59 7.20 -6.01 0.47
N PHE A 60 6.53 -6.46 -0.56
CA PHE A 60 6.72 -6.03 -1.93
C PHE A 60 5.38 -5.52 -2.42
N GLY A 61 5.33 -4.32 -2.97
CA GLY A 61 4.10 -3.68 -3.43
C GLY A 61 4.32 -3.04 -4.78
N LEU A 62 3.28 -2.97 -5.57
CA LEU A 62 3.21 -2.23 -6.80
C LEU A 62 2.02 -1.28 -6.66
N LYS A 63 2.31 0.01 -6.69
CA LYS A 63 1.28 1.04 -6.82
C LYS A 63 1.11 1.40 -8.29
N THR A 64 -0.14 1.38 -8.73
CA THR A 64 -0.54 1.73 -10.09
C THR A 64 -1.55 2.87 -10.03
N HIS A 65 -1.38 3.87 -10.90
CA HIS A 65 -2.34 4.94 -11.11
C HIS A 65 -3.17 4.60 -12.34
N LEU A 66 -4.49 4.41 -12.17
CA LEU A 66 -5.45 4.28 -13.27
C LEU A 66 -4.97 3.43 -14.48
N ALA A 67 -4.44 2.23 -14.19
CA ALA A 67 -3.93 1.24 -15.16
C ALA A 67 -2.51 1.46 -15.73
N VAL A 68 -1.77 2.48 -15.29
CA VAL A 68 -0.31 2.61 -15.55
C VAL A 68 0.47 2.24 -14.29
N ALA A 69 1.34 1.23 -14.40
CA ALA A 69 2.18 0.78 -13.30
C ALA A 69 3.43 1.65 -13.20
N GLU A 70 3.56 2.41 -12.12
CA GLU A 70 4.63 3.41 -12.00
C GLU A 70 5.60 3.11 -10.86
N TYR A 71 5.12 2.60 -9.71
CA TYR A 71 5.95 2.54 -8.51
C TYR A 71 6.03 1.15 -7.90
N PHE A 72 7.24 0.61 -7.86
CA PHE A 72 7.56 -0.55 -7.03
C PHE A 72 7.91 -0.09 -5.61
N GLU A 73 7.39 -0.80 -4.63
CA GLU A 73 7.54 -0.52 -3.22
C GLU A 73 8.14 -1.73 -2.53
N ILE A 74 9.24 -1.54 -1.83
CA ILE A 74 9.88 -2.59 -1.04
C ILE A 74 9.90 -2.10 0.40
N GLY A 75 9.40 -2.93 1.30
CA GLY A 75 9.36 -2.65 2.72
C GLY A 75 9.92 -3.82 3.51
N ILE A 76 10.63 -3.49 4.58
CA ILE A 76 11.03 -4.46 5.60
C ILE A 76 10.49 -3.98 6.94
N GLY A 77 10.03 -4.91 7.76
CA GLY A 77 9.48 -4.66 9.08
C GLY A 77 9.88 -5.78 10.03
N TYR A 78 9.81 -5.49 11.32
CA TYR A 78 10.08 -6.45 12.37
C TYR A 78 8.94 -6.42 13.39
N SER A 79 8.34 -7.57 13.66
CA SER A 79 7.28 -7.74 14.64
C SER A 79 7.85 -8.42 15.88
N PHE A 80 7.90 -7.68 16.99
CA PHE A 80 8.39 -8.15 18.29
C PHE A 80 7.49 -9.21 18.96
N LYS A 81 6.24 -9.36 18.48
CA LYS A 81 5.31 -10.40 18.91
C LYS A 81 4.77 -11.11 17.68
N GLN A 82 5.25 -12.34 17.44
CA GLN A 82 4.54 -13.30 16.62
C GLN A 82 4.30 -14.55 17.48
N LYS A 83 3.06 -14.72 17.94
CA LYS A 83 2.55 -16.06 18.26
C LYS A 83 1.89 -16.56 16.99
N ILE A 84 2.47 -17.60 16.40
CA ILE A 84 1.86 -18.39 15.34
C ILE A 84 0.70 -19.17 15.95
#